data_AF-A0A8J3Z648-F1
#
_entry.id   AF-A0A8J3Z648-F1
#
_cell.length_a   1.000
_cell.length_b   1.000
_cell.length_c   1.000
_cell.angle_alpha   90.00
_cell.angle_beta   90.00
_cell.angle_gamma   90.00
#
_symmetry.space_group_name_H-M   'P 1'
#
loop_
_entity.id
_entity.type
_entity.pdbx_description
1 polymer ?
#
loop_
_entity_poly.entity_id
_entity_poly.type
_entity_poly.pdbx_seq_one_letter_code
_entity_poly.pdbx_strand_id
1 'polypeptide(L)'
;MSESPMPPITVDITSLAGVGERLLREAGGMRIKASGVLFPMNDNRTNFAGGGMAEGATFQVVHDGAHEGLVQFLNDVVNGLETLGNAAKEISAAYGEADSLAAVTVEDVETRLPSDSTGPQPA
;
A
#
# COMPACT_ATOMS: atom_id res chain seq x y z
N MET A 1 0.70 -6.62 40.53
CA MET A 1 0.08 -5.89 39.39
C MET A 1 -0.21 -6.94 38.34
N SER A 2 -1.48 -7.24 38.10
CA SER A 2 -1.88 -8.21 37.07
C SER A 2 -1.91 -7.48 35.74
N GLU A 3 -0.94 -7.73 34.86
CA GLU A 3 -1.04 -7.28 33.47
C GLU A 3 -2.30 -7.92 32.87
N SER A 4 -3.25 -7.08 32.46
CA SER A 4 -4.36 -7.56 31.66
C SER A 4 -3.79 -8.01 30.32
N PRO A 5 -4.04 -9.26 29.88
CA PRO A 5 -3.55 -9.71 28.59
C PRO A 5 -4.13 -8.80 27.50
N MET A 6 -3.26 -8.31 26.61
CA MET A 6 -3.71 -7.55 25.44
C MET A 6 -4.74 -8.36 24.66
N PRO A 7 -5.82 -7.73 24.18
CA PRO A 7 -6.78 -8.42 23.34
C PRO A 7 -6.10 -8.93 22.06
N PRO A 8 -6.48 -10.12 21.57
CA PRO A 8 -5.92 -10.64 20.33
C PRO A 8 -6.23 -9.68 19.17
N ILE A 9 -5.20 -9.31 18.41
CA ILE A 9 -5.34 -8.49 17.21
C ILE A 9 -5.83 -9.41 16.09
N THR A 10 -7.06 -9.20 15.62
CA THR A 10 -7.59 -9.91 14.45
C THR A 10 -7.27 -9.10 13.19
N VAL A 11 -6.51 -9.69 12.26
CA VAL A 11 -6.20 -9.09 10.96
C VAL A 11 -6.93 -9.85 9.87
N ASP A 12 -7.79 -9.18 9.10
CA ASP A 12 -8.35 -9.74 7.87
C ASP A 12 -7.31 -9.63 6.75
N ILE A 13 -6.50 -10.69 6.62
CA ILE A 13 -5.42 -10.79 5.64
C ILE A 13 -5.92 -10.76 4.19
N THR A 14 -7.17 -11.18 3.93
CA THR A 14 -7.75 -11.17 2.57
C THR A 14 -8.11 -9.76 2.17
N SER A 15 -8.76 -9.03 3.08
CA SER A 15 -9.07 -7.61 2.88
C SER A 15 -7.80 -6.77 2.75
N LEU A 16 -6.78 -7.03 3.59
CA LEU A 16 -5.52 -6.29 3.57
C LEU A 16 -4.71 -6.54 2.28
N ALA A 17 -4.63 -7.78 1.80
CA ALA A 17 -4.02 -8.09 0.51
C ALA A 17 -4.77 -7.38 -0.63
N GLY A 18 -6.10 -7.38 -0.58
CA GLY A 18 -6.94 -6.67 -1.53
C GLY A 18 -6.74 -5.14 -1.51
N VAL A 19 -6.51 -4.54 -0.34
CA VAL A 19 -6.10 -3.13 -0.23
C VAL A 19 -4.77 -2.91 -0.93
N GLY A 20 -3.79 -3.78 -0.67
CA GLY A 20 -2.47 -3.69 -1.30
C GLY A 20 -2.53 -3.72 -2.83
N GLU A 21 -3.31 -4.64 -3.40
CA GLU A 21 -3.51 -4.71 -4.86
C GLU A 21 -4.20 -3.46 -5.43
N ARG A 22 -5.19 -2.90 -4.72
CA ARG A 22 -5.86 -1.67 -5.15
C ARG A 22 -4.91 -0.47 -5.15
N LEU A 23 -4.07 -0.34 -4.13
CA LEU A 23 -3.08 0.74 -4.05
C LEU A 23 -2.05 0.65 -5.18
N LEU A 24 -1.52 -0.54 -5.45
CA LEU A 24 -0.58 -0.75 -6.56
C LEU A 24 -1.22 -0.49 -7.93
N ARG A 25 -2.48 -0.86 -8.11
CA ARG A 25 -3.24 -0.57 -9.34
C ARG A 25 -3.44 0.93 -9.53
N GLU A 26 -3.81 1.65 -8.48
CA GLU A 26 -3.99 3.11 -8.55
C GLU A 26 -2.66 3.81 -8.81
N ALA A 27 -1.57 3.37 -8.19
CA ALA A 27 -0.23 3.88 -8.47
C ALA A 27 0.15 3.73 -9.96
N GLY A 28 -0.09 2.55 -10.53
CA GLY A 28 0.12 2.31 -11.96
C GLY A 28 -0.77 3.17 -12.86
N GLY A 29 -2.05 3.29 -12.52
CA GLY A 29 -3.01 4.15 -13.24
C GLY A 29 -2.63 5.63 -13.17
N MET A 30 -2.16 6.10 -12.02
CA MET A 30 -1.66 7.45 -11.83
C MET A 30 -0.41 7.72 -12.67
N ARG A 31 0.57 6.81 -12.73
CA ARG A 31 1.75 6.97 -13.60
C ARG A 31 1.35 7.17 -15.06
N ILE A 32 0.37 6.41 -15.56
CA ILE A 32 -0.12 6.51 -16.94
C ILE A 32 -0.87 7.82 -17.19
N LYS A 33 -1.70 8.26 -16.25
CA LYS A 33 -2.41 9.54 -16.36
C LYS A 33 -1.45 10.73 -16.28
N ALA A 34 -0.48 10.66 -15.36
CA ALA A 34 0.53 11.68 -15.18
C ALA A 34 1.38 11.83 -16.44
N SER A 35 1.86 10.73 -17.03
CA SER A 35 2.57 10.80 -18.31
C SER A 35 1.71 11.42 -19.42
N GLY A 36 0.44 11.02 -19.52
CA GLY A 36 -0.49 11.57 -20.52
C GLY A 36 -0.79 13.07 -20.39
N VAL A 37 -0.64 13.67 -19.21
CA VAL A 37 -0.92 15.10 -18.96
C VAL A 37 0.35 15.94 -18.90
N LEU A 38 1.42 15.41 -18.30
CA LEU A 38 2.67 16.15 -18.06
C LEU A 38 3.55 16.23 -19.32
N PHE A 39 3.60 15.17 -20.15
CA PHE A 39 4.36 15.21 -21.41
C PHE A 39 3.85 16.27 -22.39
N PRO A 40 2.54 16.40 -22.67
CA PRO A 40 2.06 17.45 -23.56
C PRO A 40 2.23 18.88 -23.02
N MET A 41 2.33 19.08 -21.70
CA MET A 41 2.68 20.38 -21.12
C MET A 41 4.14 20.76 -21.36
N ASN A 42 5.05 19.79 -21.46
CA ASN A 42 6.46 20.05 -21.77
C ASN A 42 6.68 20.30 -23.27
N ASP A 43 5.90 19.67 -24.15
CA ASP A 43 6.00 19.85 -25.60
C ASP A 43 5.33 21.16 -26.08
N ASN A 44 4.23 21.57 -25.43
CA ASN A 44 3.57 22.86 -25.68
C ASN A 44 4.02 23.92 -24.67
N ARG A 45 5.34 24.13 -24.54
CA ARG A 45 5.88 25.31 -23.85
C ARG A 45 5.39 26.56 -24.56
N THR A 46 4.29 27.10 -24.06
CA THR A 46 3.75 28.36 -24.56
C THR A 46 4.78 29.41 -24.23
N ASN A 47 5.36 30.06 -25.24
CA ASN A 47 6.37 31.09 -25.02
C ASN A 47 5.67 32.36 -24.51
N PHE A 48 5.45 32.43 -23.19
CA PHE A 48 4.80 33.57 -22.55
C PHE A 48 5.64 34.86 -22.67
N ALA A 49 6.92 34.74 -23.02
CA ALA A 49 7.85 35.86 -23.23
C ALA A 49 7.89 36.39 -24.67
N GLY A 50 7.10 35.84 -25.61
CA GLY A 50 7.17 36.16 -27.05
C GLY A 50 6.89 37.61 -27.44
N GLY A 51 6.38 38.45 -26.52
CA GLY A 51 6.05 39.86 -26.76
C GLY A 51 6.99 40.89 -26.12
N GLY A 52 8.08 40.47 -25.45
CA GLY A 52 9.02 41.41 -24.81
C GLY A 52 8.54 42.07 -23.51
N MET A 53 7.43 41.60 -22.93
CA MET A 53 6.94 42.08 -21.63
C MET A 53 7.61 41.33 -20.49
N ALA A 54 8.16 42.06 -19.51
CA ALA A 54 8.77 41.49 -18.31
C ALA A 54 7.83 40.53 -17.55
N GLU A 55 6.53 40.83 -17.56
CA GLU A 55 5.48 40.01 -16.95
C GLU A 55 5.39 38.61 -17.57
N GLY A 56 5.60 38.49 -18.88
CA GLY A 56 5.58 37.21 -19.60
C GLY A 56 6.75 36.30 -19.21
N ALA A 57 7.93 36.88 -18.99
CA ALA A 57 9.09 36.15 -18.48
C ALA A 57 8.90 35.70 -17.02
N THR A 58 8.33 36.55 -16.17
CA THR A 58 7.99 36.17 -14.79
C THR A 58 6.95 35.04 -14.77
N PHE A 59 5.91 35.13 -15.61
CA PHE A 59 4.90 34.08 -15.71
C PHE A 59 5.48 32.75 -16.18
N GLN A 60 6.37 32.76 -17.17
CA GLN A 60 7.07 31.56 -17.64
C GLN A 60 7.82 30.86 -16.49
N VAL A 61 8.59 31.61 -15.70
CA VAL A 61 9.36 31.04 -14.57
C VAL A 61 8.44 30.43 -13.51
N VAL A 62 7.36 31.13 -13.15
CA VAL A 62 6.39 30.62 -12.17
C VAL A 62 5.67 29.39 -12.70
N HIS A 63 5.27 29.40 -13.97
CA HIS A 63 4.63 28.27 -14.64
C HIS A 63 5.53 27.04 -14.65
N ASP A 64 6.79 27.19 -15.07
CA ASP A 64 7.74 26.08 -15.16
C ASP A 64 8.05 25.51 -13.76
N GLY A 65 8.22 26.37 -12.75
CA GLY A 65 8.39 25.93 -11.36
C GLY A 65 7.17 25.21 -10.79
N ALA A 66 5.96 25.66 -11.11
CA ALA A 66 4.73 24.98 -10.71
C ALA A 66 4.59 23.61 -11.39
N HIS A 67 4.99 23.51 -12.66
CA HIS A 67 5.00 22.26 -13.40
C HIS A 67 5.99 21.26 -12.80
N GLU A 68 7.24 21.66 -12.52
CA GLU A 68 8.22 20.81 -11.85
C GLU A 68 7.73 20.35 -10.46
N GLY A 69 7.14 21.26 -9.68
CA GLY A 69 6.56 20.93 -8.38
C GLY A 69 5.42 19.90 -8.49
N LEU A 70 4.55 20.03 -9.50
CA LEU A 70 3.48 19.07 -9.75
C LEU A 70 4.02 17.69 -10.15
N VAL A 71 5.04 17.64 -11.01
CA VAL A 71 5.71 16.39 -11.41
C VAL A 71 6.27 15.68 -10.17
N GLN A 72 6.98 16.42 -9.31
CA GLN A 72 7.57 15.86 -8.10
C GLN A 72 6.48 15.33 -7.14
N PHE A 73 5.43 16.14 -6.90
CA PHE A 73 4.33 15.72 -6.04
C PHE A 73 3.66 14.43 -6.53
N LEU A 74 3.41 14.32 -7.83
CA LEU A 74 2.80 13.11 -8.40
C LEU A 74 3.71 11.89 -8.23
N ASN A 75 5.02 12.05 -8.41
CA ASN A 75 5.99 10.97 -8.15
C ASN A 75 5.96 10.54 -6.68
N ASP A 76 5.92 11.49 -5.75
CA ASP A 76 5.89 11.20 -4.32
C ASP A 76 4.61 10.44 -3.93
N VAL A 77 3.45 10.86 -4.46
CA VAL A 77 2.18 10.16 -4.22
C VAL A 77 2.23 8.73 -4.76
N VAL A 78 2.72 8.53 -5.99
CA VAL A 78 2.86 7.20 -6.57
C VAL A 78 3.77 6.31 -5.73
N ASN A 79 4.94 6.82 -5.32
CA ASN A 79 5.88 6.06 -4.49
C ASN A 79 5.28 5.71 -3.12
N GLY A 80 4.50 6.64 -2.54
CA GLY A 80 3.74 6.39 -1.31
C GLY A 80 2.73 5.27 -1.48
N LEU A 81 1.91 5.32 -2.54
CA LEU A 81 0.93 4.27 -2.85
C LEU A 81 1.60 2.90 -3.07
N GLU A 82 2.74 2.86 -3.75
CA GLU A 82 3.51 1.62 -3.94
C GLU A 82 4.05 1.07 -2.63
N THR A 83 4.59 1.95 -1.77
CA THR A 83 5.13 1.58 -0.47
C THR A 83 4.04 1.01 0.43
N LEU A 84 2.90 1.69 0.56
CA LEU A 84 1.76 1.18 1.35
C LEU A 84 1.19 -0.10 0.74
N GLY A 85 1.10 -0.18 -0.59
CA GLY A 85 0.60 -1.35 -1.29
C GLY A 85 1.46 -2.60 -1.03
N ASN A 86 2.78 -2.46 -1.11
CA ASN A 86 3.73 -3.54 -0.82
C ASN A 86 3.70 -3.92 0.66
N ALA A 87 3.72 -2.94 1.57
CA ALA A 87 3.64 -3.21 3.01
C ALA A 87 2.36 -3.98 3.37
N ALA A 88 1.20 -3.61 2.81
CA ALA A 88 -0.05 -4.33 3.02
C ALA A 88 0.03 -5.79 2.56
N LYS A 89 0.66 -6.06 1.40
CA LYS A 89 0.85 -7.42 0.88
C LYS A 89 1.83 -8.23 1.74
N GLU A 90 2.94 -7.63 2.15
CA GLU A 90 3.95 -8.27 3.03
C GLU A 90 3.35 -8.64 4.38
N ILE A 91 2.59 -7.73 5.01
CA ILE A 91 1.89 -8.01 6.27
C ILE A 91 0.89 -9.15 6.07
N SER A 92 0.09 -9.10 5.00
CA SER A 92 -0.89 -10.16 4.71
C SER A 92 -0.22 -11.53 4.52
N ALA A 93 0.92 -11.58 3.85
CA ALA A 93 1.69 -12.81 3.66
C ALA A 93 2.26 -13.33 4.98
N ALA A 94 2.85 -12.47 5.81
CA ALA A 94 3.43 -12.85 7.09
C ALA A 94 2.37 -13.42 8.06
N TYR A 95 1.18 -12.80 8.13
CA TYR A 95 0.08 -13.33 8.94
C TYR A 95 -0.49 -14.63 8.36
N GLY A 96 -0.61 -14.77 7.04
CA GLY A 96 -1.05 -16.02 6.42
C GLY A 96 -0.10 -17.20 6.66
N GLU A 97 1.22 -16.95 6.65
CA GLU A 97 2.23 -17.97 6.99
C GLU A 97 2.16 -18.35 8.48
N ALA A 98 2.05 -17.36 9.37
CA ALA A 98 1.91 -17.58 10.80
C ALA A 98 0.64 -18.38 11.15
N ASP A 99 -0.49 -18.05 10.55
CA ASP A 99 -1.76 -18.77 10.74
C ASP A 99 -1.66 -20.22 10.25
N SER A 100 -1.00 -20.43 9.10
CA SER A 100 -0.78 -21.77 8.56
C SER A 100 0.11 -22.61 9.48
N LEU A 101 1.20 -22.04 9.99
CA LEU A 101 2.09 -22.71 10.94
C LEU A 101 1.37 -23.04 12.25
N ALA A 102 0.56 -22.11 12.76
CA ALA A 102 -0.24 -22.31 13.97
C ALA A 102 -1.26 -23.44 13.77
N ALA A 103 -1.97 -23.46 12.64
CA ALA A 103 -2.93 -24.52 12.31
C ALA A 103 -2.26 -25.91 12.25
N VAL A 104 -1.11 -26.03 11.58
CA VAL A 104 -0.34 -27.28 11.52
C VAL A 104 0.12 -27.70 12.92
N THR A 105 0.57 -26.76 13.75
CA THR A 105 1.01 -27.05 15.11
C THR A 105 -0.14 -27.55 15.98
N VAL A 106 -1.32 -26.95 15.86
CA VAL A 106 -2.54 -27.39 16.57
C VAL A 106 -2.94 -28.80 16.12
N GLU A 107 -2.95 -29.07 14.82
CA GLU A 107 -3.23 -30.40 14.27
C GLU A 107 -2.23 -31.45 14.79
N ASP A 108 -0.94 -31.12 14.82
CA ASP A 108 0.13 -31.98 15.36
C ASP A 108 -0.05 -32.28 16.86
N VAL A 109 -0.56 -31.32 17.64
CA VAL A 109 -0.83 -31.52 19.07
C VAL A 109 -2.09 -32.35 19.27
N GLU A 110 -3.17 -32.06 18.55
CA GLU A 110 -4.43 -32.81 18.64
C GLU A 110 -4.26 -34.27 18.19
N THR A 111 -3.47 -34.51 17.15
CA THR A 111 -3.18 -35.88 16.66
C THR A 111 -2.23 -36.66 17.56
N ARG A 112 -1.38 -35.98 18.35
CA ARG A 112 -0.47 -36.62 19.32
C ARG A 112 -1.07 -36.80 20.71
N LEU A 113 -2.16 -36.12 21.05
CA LEU A 113 -2.90 -36.38 22.28
C LEU A 113 -3.71 -37.68 22.09
N PRO A 114 -3.47 -38.74 22.88
CA PRO A 114 -4.30 -39.93 22.81
C PRO A 114 -5.74 -39.54 23.16
N SER A 115 -6.70 -40.10 22.42
CA SER A 115 -8.14 -39.97 22.65
C SER A 115 -8.59 -40.68 23.95
N ASP A 116 -7.81 -40.62 25.02
CA ASP A 116 -8.06 -41.34 26.27
C ASP A 116 -8.87 -40.46 27.22
N SER A 117 -10.16 -40.34 26.90
CA SER A 117 -11.20 -40.03 27.88
C SER A 117 -12.24 -41.14 27.92
N THR A 118 -11.80 -42.40 27.93
CA THR A 118 -12.60 -43.49 28.50
C THR A 118 -12.56 -43.42 30.03
N GLY A 119 -13.31 -42.47 30.59
CA GLY A 119 -13.61 -42.45 32.02
C GLY A 119 -14.45 -43.68 32.43
N PRO A 120 -14.30 -44.20 33.67
CA PRO A 120 -14.87 -45.48 34.07
C PRO A 120 -16.41 -45.48 34.05
N GLN A 121 -17.00 -46.53 33.48
CA GLN A 121 -18.42 -46.84 33.59
C GLN A 121 -18.80 -47.00 35.07
N PRO A 122 -19.78 -46.24 35.60
CA PRO A 122 -20.28 -46.49 36.94
C PRO A 122 -21.04 -47.83 36.96
N ALA A 123 -20.64 -48.69 37.91
CA ALA A 123 -21.33 -49.92 38.26
C ALA A 123 -22.62 -49.66 39.04
#